data_AF-A0A915DD35-F1
#
_entry.id   AF-A0A915DD35-F1
#
_cell.length_a   1.000
_cell.length_b   1.000
_cell.length_c   1.000
_cell.angle_alpha   90.00
_cell.angle_beta   90.00
_cell.angle_gamma   90.00
#
_symmetry.space_group_name_H-M   'P 1'
#
loop_
_entity.id
_entity.type
_entity.pdbx_description
1 polymer ?
#
loop_
_entity_poly.entity_id
_entity_poly.type
_entity_poly.pdbx_seq_one_letter_code
_entity_poly.pdbx_strand_id
1 'polypeptide(L)'
;MPHKIFLANLVSLSASYLLIYGVQTIYEYSRNHQHYPSTDGQPPNPLLNQPSHLRPEFQKEYFVVLSSPNTLSQLFLLPLVVLGWQNIGAHSLVFFAGTSAQFEQSRVSQYIVDFLNDLGARTSFVSSNSLPPEVLAGLVRLFAVGMPRTFKFDDNSTVLVTADADMLPLSIDEHTLQQPEEHLKVYGGRTRTRYALNTLTMTTAHWRQLMGIDKYGIDNGDAIYRYLAKEFGKKAMTELINDPDKKLDEILAGRKIQNWVEKYGETVTFANKKINQITRSEWQESNFDGYKISALDDIELPEGLHNPQMWKKALVLLRQIFDDNIIKLLNDYQQEVNNLLHQKDEE
;
A
#
# COMPACT_ATOMS: atom_id res chain seq x y z
N MET A 1 -45.29 -31.52 41.51
CA MET A 1 -44.50 -31.24 40.29
C MET A 1 -43.59 -30.04 40.50
N PRO A 2 -42.33 -30.23 40.95
CA PRO A 2 -41.31 -29.19 40.82
C PRO A 2 -39.94 -29.80 40.43
N HIS A 3 -39.76 -30.15 39.16
CA HIS A 3 -38.43 -30.56 38.65
C HIS A 3 -38.01 -29.85 37.35
N LYS A 4 -38.83 -28.93 36.82
CA LYS A 4 -38.52 -28.20 35.57
C LYS A 4 -37.92 -26.80 35.77
N ILE A 5 -37.86 -26.28 36.99
CA ILE A 5 -37.33 -24.91 37.25
C ILE A 5 -35.83 -24.93 37.59
N PHE A 6 -35.26 -26.08 37.99
CA PHE A 6 -33.86 -26.14 38.44
C PHE A 6 -32.83 -26.21 37.29
N LEU A 7 -33.22 -26.71 36.10
CA LEU A 7 -32.32 -26.84 34.96
C LEU A 7 -32.14 -25.54 34.15
N ALA A 8 -33.11 -24.60 34.21
CA ALA A 8 -33.01 -23.33 33.50
C ALA A 8 -32.00 -22.35 34.14
N ASN A 9 -31.82 -22.42 35.47
CA ASN A 9 -30.91 -21.52 36.19
C ASN A 9 -29.44 -21.97 36.13
N LEU A 10 -29.16 -23.26 35.91
CA LEU A 10 -27.79 -23.79 35.78
C LEU A 10 -27.16 -23.49 34.41
N VAL A 11 -27.96 -23.39 33.34
CA VAL A 11 -27.48 -23.01 32.00
C VAL A 11 -27.22 -21.50 31.88
N SER A 12 -27.96 -20.67 32.64
CA SER A 12 -27.76 -19.21 32.68
C SER A 12 -26.48 -18.80 33.41
N LEU A 13 -26.12 -19.52 34.48
CA LEU A 13 -24.91 -19.26 35.27
C LEU A 13 -23.62 -19.70 34.55
N SER A 14 -23.64 -20.78 33.77
CA SER A 14 -22.47 -21.21 32.98
C SER A 14 -22.22 -20.34 31.74
N ALA A 15 -23.27 -19.84 31.10
CA ALA A 15 -23.15 -18.89 29.98
C ALA A 15 -22.61 -17.53 30.43
N SER A 16 -22.98 -17.08 31.64
CA SER A 16 -22.49 -15.82 32.21
C SER A 16 -21.01 -15.91 32.64
N TYR A 17 -20.57 -17.07 33.14
CA TYR A 17 -19.16 -17.30 33.50
C TYR A 17 -18.25 -17.38 32.26
N LEU A 18 -18.71 -17.98 31.16
CA LEU A 18 -17.99 -18.03 29.89
C LEU A 18 -17.91 -16.66 29.18
N LEU A 19 -18.92 -15.81 29.33
CA LEU A 19 -18.89 -14.44 28.81
C LEU A 19 -17.95 -13.53 29.61
N ILE A 20 -17.91 -13.66 30.94
CA ILE A 20 -17.03 -12.83 31.77
C ILE A 20 -15.56 -13.25 31.60
N TYR A 21 -15.24 -14.56 31.66
CA TYR A 21 -13.87 -15.03 31.42
C TYR A 21 -13.45 -14.92 29.95
N GLY A 22 -14.35 -15.12 28.99
CA GLY A 22 -14.05 -14.95 27.56
C GLY A 22 -13.73 -13.49 27.20
N VAL A 23 -14.47 -12.53 27.76
CA VAL A 23 -14.20 -11.10 27.54
C VAL A 23 -12.96 -10.65 28.28
N GLN A 24 -12.67 -11.18 29.48
CA GLN A 24 -11.47 -10.81 30.24
C GLN A 24 -10.19 -11.37 29.60
N THR A 25 -10.22 -12.58 29.03
CA THR A 25 -9.09 -13.15 28.28
C THR A 25 -8.88 -12.44 26.92
N ILE A 26 -9.95 -12.01 26.23
CA ILE A 26 -9.82 -11.20 25.00
C ILE A 26 -9.30 -9.79 25.33
N TYR A 27 -9.71 -9.20 26.46
CA TYR A 27 -9.25 -7.89 26.90
C TYR A 27 -7.79 -7.93 27.38
N GLU A 28 -7.37 -8.99 28.07
CA GLU A 28 -5.96 -9.20 28.49
C GLU A 28 -5.06 -9.61 27.32
N TYR A 29 -5.56 -10.37 26.34
CA TYR A 29 -4.84 -10.68 25.10
C TYR A 29 -4.63 -9.43 24.25
N SER A 30 -5.63 -8.55 24.16
CA SER A 30 -5.54 -7.24 23.50
C SER A 30 -4.62 -6.26 24.21
N ARG A 31 -4.47 -6.36 25.54
CA ARG A 31 -3.61 -5.47 26.33
C ARG A 31 -2.14 -5.90 26.32
N ASN A 32 -1.87 -7.21 26.23
CA ASN A 32 -0.51 -7.74 26.23
C ASN A 32 0.14 -7.83 24.84
N HIS A 33 -0.61 -7.62 23.74
CA HIS A 33 -0.07 -7.57 22.37
C HIS A 33 -0.06 -6.16 21.75
N GLN A 34 -0.17 -5.11 22.58
CA GLN A 34 -0.13 -3.70 22.16
C GLN A 34 1.21 -2.98 22.40
N HIS A 35 2.31 -3.72 22.51
CA HIS A 35 3.65 -3.15 22.53
C HIS A 35 4.47 -3.63 21.33
N TYR A 36 4.04 -3.21 20.14
CA TYR A 36 5.02 -2.81 19.15
C TYR A 36 5.41 -1.38 19.48
N PRO A 37 6.71 -1.08 19.68
CA PRO A 37 7.14 0.29 19.87
C PRO A 37 6.71 1.08 18.63
N SER A 38 5.96 2.16 18.84
CA SER A 38 5.89 3.23 17.86
C SER A 38 7.34 3.64 17.56
N THR A 39 7.80 3.48 16.34
CA THR A 39 9.11 3.98 15.87
C THR A 39 9.14 5.51 15.74
N ASP A 40 8.19 6.20 16.39
CA ASP A 40 8.22 7.64 16.63
C ASP A 40 9.42 7.97 17.54
N GLY A 41 10.59 8.11 16.93
CA GLY A 41 11.81 8.54 17.64
C GLY A 41 13.13 8.06 17.06
N GLN A 42 13.16 7.15 16.08
CA GLN A 42 14.42 6.90 15.38
C GLN A 42 14.64 8.00 14.33
N PRO A 43 15.76 8.76 14.39
CA PRO A 43 16.10 9.68 13.31
C PRO A 43 16.24 8.87 12.02
N PRO A 44 15.80 9.40 10.86
CA PRO A 44 16.01 8.74 9.58
C PRO A 44 17.51 8.42 9.42
N ASN A 45 17.79 7.22 8.90
CA ASN A 45 19.15 6.77 8.65
C ASN A 45 19.89 7.84 7.81
N PRO A 46 21.02 8.41 8.29
CA PRO A 46 21.70 9.54 7.65
C PRO A 46 22.33 9.22 6.29
N LEU A 47 22.13 8.02 5.76
CA LEU A 47 22.62 7.57 4.45
C LEU A 47 21.80 8.09 3.26
N LEU A 48 20.66 8.77 3.49
CA LEU A 48 19.82 9.30 2.42
C LEU A 48 19.91 10.83 2.37
N ASN A 49 20.64 11.35 1.39
CA ASN A 49 20.69 12.78 1.08
C ASN A 49 19.27 13.30 0.84
N GLN A 50 18.88 14.39 1.51
CA GLN A 50 17.65 15.10 1.19
C GLN A 50 17.71 15.61 -0.26
N PRO A 51 16.66 15.42 -1.08
CA PRO A 51 16.66 15.94 -2.44
C PRO A 51 16.60 17.46 -2.42
N SER A 52 17.66 18.08 -2.95
CA SER A 52 17.83 19.53 -3.09
C SER A 52 17.01 20.17 -4.21
N HIS A 53 16.00 19.45 -4.73
CA HIS A 53 15.27 19.81 -5.95
C HIS A 53 13.84 20.30 -5.72
N LEU A 54 13.29 20.17 -4.50
CA LEU A 54 11.95 20.67 -4.21
C LEU A 54 12.00 22.19 -4.05
N ARG A 55 11.18 22.91 -4.85
CA ARG A 55 11.11 24.37 -4.78
C ARG A 55 10.69 24.80 -3.37
N PRO A 56 11.33 25.81 -2.75
CA PRO A 56 11.01 26.26 -1.39
C PRO A 56 9.55 26.67 -1.17
N GLU A 57 8.85 27.02 -2.24
CA GLU A 57 7.44 27.45 -2.27
C GLU A 57 6.43 26.28 -2.24
N PHE A 58 6.90 25.02 -2.27
CA PHE A 58 6.09 23.80 -2.16
C PHE A 58 6.67 22.83 -1.13
N GLN A 59 6.76 23.24 0.14
CA GLN A 59 7.08 22.32 1.25
C GLN A 59 5.89 21.40 1.55
N LYS A 60 5.54 20.53 0.60
CA LYS A 60 4.60 19.44 0.81
C LYS A 60 5.38 18.18 1.18
N GLU A 61 4.86 17.44 2.14
CA GLU A 61 5.36 16.12 2.49
C GLU A 61 4.63 15.09 1.64
N TYR A 62 5.36 14.33 0.83
CA TYR A 62 4.78 13.33 -0.06
C TYR A 62 4.88 11.95 0.57
N PHE A 63 3.76 11.24 0.62
CA PHE A 63 3.71 9.81 0.95
C PHE A 63 3.19 9.02 -0.24
N VAL A 64 3.95 8.04 -0.69
CA VAL A 64 3.42 6.99 -1.53
C VAL A 64 2.63 5.99 -0.68
N VAL A 65 1.47 5.59 -1.19
CA VAL A 65 0.62 4.56 -0.62
C VAL A 65 0.78 3.29 -1.45
N LEU A 66 1.47 2.31 -0.87
CA LEU A 66 1.69 0.99 -1.42
C LEU A 66 0.84 -0.03 -0.67
N SER A 67 0.54 -1.13 -1.33
CA SER A 67 -0.17 -2.24 -0.70
C SER A 67 0.18 -3.57 -1.33
N SER A 68 0.21 -4.62 -0.53
CA SER A 68 0.43 -5.98 -1.02
C SER A 68 -0.40 -6.99 -0.22
N PRO A 69 -0.97 -8.02 -0.88
CA PRO A 69 -1.33 -9.27 -0.20
C PRO A 69 -0.05 -10.02 0.21
N ASN A 70 -0.21 -11.13 0.93
CA ASN A 70 0.90 -12.00 1.32
C ASN A 70 1.34 -12.92 0.16
N THR A 71 1.82 -12.33 -0.94
CA THR A 71 2.37 -13.05 -2.10
C THR A 71 3.84 -12.69 -2.27
N LEU A 72 4.71 -13.70 -2.39
CA LEU A 72 6.16 -13.47 -2.49
C LEU A 72 6.54 -12.57 -3.67
N SER A 73 5.89 -12.75 -4.83
CA SER A 73 6.19 -11.98 -6.04
C SER A 73 5.99 -10.48 -5.85
N GLN A 74 4.97 -10.06 -5.09
CA GLN A 74 4.70 -8.64 -4.82
C GLN A 74 5.46 -8.15 -3.59
N LEU A 75 5.50 -8.93 -2.52
CA LEU A 75 6.23 -8.56 -1.30
C LEU A 75 7.71 -8.32 -1.58
N PHE A 76 8.33 -9.17 -2.40
CA PHE A 76 9.74 -9.05 -2.73
C PHE A 76 10.09 -7.69 -3.36
N LEU A 77 9.17 -7.10 -4.12
CA LEU A 77 9.38 -5.87 -4.87
C LEU A 77 9.25 -4.62 -4.00
N LEU A 78 8.51 -4.70 -2.89
CA LEU A 78 8.21 -3.54 -2.05
C LEU A 78 9.48 -2.80 -1.58
N PRO A 79 10.56 -3.45 -1.09
CA PRO A 79 11.75 -2.71 -0.68
C PRO A 79 12.41 -1.92 -1.81
N LEU A 80 12.41 -2.46 -3.04
CA LEU A 80 12.94 -1.74 -4.21
C LEU A 80 12.07 -0.51 -4.51
N VAL A 81 10.76 -0.67 -4.51
CA VAL A 81 9.81 0.42 -4.78
C VAL A 81 9.90 1.49 -3.70
N VAL A 82 9.96 1.12 -2.42
CA VAL A 82 10.15 2.05 -1.29
C VAL A 82 11.43 2.85 -1.46
N LEU A 83 12.56 2.20 -1.75
CA LEU A 83 13.83 2.89 -2.01
C LEU A 83 13.74 3.83 -3.22
N GLY A 84 13.02 3.43 -4.27
CA GLY A 84 12.77 4.30 -5.43
C GLY A 84 12.04 5.58 -5.06
N TRP A 85 10.93 5.48 -4.33
CA TRP A 85 10.18 6.64 -3.84
C TRP A 85 11.01 7.52 -2.89
N GLN A 86 11.81 6.92 -2.02
CA GLN A 86 12.72 7.65 -1.13
C GLN A 86 13.79 8.41 -1.91
N ASN A 87 14.36 7.80 -2.95
CA ASN A 87 15.38 8.41 -3.80
C ASN A 87 14.88 9.67 -4.52
N ILE A 88 13.57 9.75 -4.79
CA ILE A 88 12.93 10.92 -5.40
C ILE A 88 12.22 11.83 -4.38
N GLY A 89 12.43 11.61 -3.08
CA GLY A 89 12.00 12.53 -2.02
C GLY A 89 10.62 12.27 -1.41
N ALA A 90 10.07 11.07 -1.55
CA ALA A 90 8.81 10.69 -0.92
C ALA A 90 9.01 9.66 0.20
N HIS A 91 8.16 9.73 1.23
CA HIS A 91 8.02 8.70 2.24
C HIS A 91 7.09 7.59 1.75
N SER A 92 7.10 6.42 2.41
CA SER A 92 6.23 5.30 2.02
C SER A 92 5.34 4.84 3.15
N LEU A 93 4.06 4.64 2.82
CA LEU A 93 3.06 3.95 3.62
C LEU A 93 2.81 2.59 2.95
N VAL A 94 3.02 1.50 3.66
CA VAL A 94 2.85 0.14 3.12
C VAL A 94 1.75 -0.57 3.89
N PHE A 95 0.66 -0.88 3.18
CA PHE A 95 -0.47 -1.63 3.73
C PHE A 95 -0.40 -3.11 3.34
N PHE A 96 -0.34 -3.98 4.34
CA PHE A 96 -0.39 -5.42 4.15
C PHE A 96 -1.81 -5.93 4.28
N ALA A 97 -2.37 -6.49 3.21
CA ALA A 97 -3.71 -7.08 3.23
C ALA A 97 -3.68 -8.44 3.91
N GLY A 98 -4.09 -8.47 5.19
CA GLY A 98 -4.01 -9.62 6.07
C GLY A 98 -3.75 -9.20 7.53
N THR A 99 -3.49 -10.17 8.39
CA THR A 99 -3.11 -9.95 9.79
C THR A 99 -1.60 -10.12 9.98
N SER A 100 -1.02 -9.48 11.00
CA SER A 100 0.40 -9.67 11.36
C SER A 100 0.75 -11.16 11.51
N ALA A 101 -0.10 -11.90 12.21
CA ALA A 101 0.08 -13.35 12.42
C ALA A 101 0.13 -14.17 11.11
N GLN A 102 -0.58 -13.75 10.06
CA GLN A 102 -0.49 -14.43 8.75
C GLN A 102 0.86 -14.17 8.06
N PHE A 103 1.44 -12.99 8.25
CA PHE A 103 2.75 -12.64 7.70
C PHE A 103 3.89 -13.27 8.51
N GLU A 104 3.75 -13.34 9.82
CA GLU A 104 4.71 -13.98 10.74
C GLU A 104 4.85 -15.51 10.54
N GLN A 105 3.86 -16.16 9.91
CA GLN A 105 3.96 -17.59 9.56
C GLN A 105 5.05 -17.91 8.53
N SER A 106 5.49 -16.92 7.77
CA SER A 106 6.52 -17.04 6.74
C SER A 106 7.73 -16.24 7.16
N ARG A 107 8.87 -16.91 7.43
CA ARG A 107 10.14 -16.24 7.75
C ARG A 107 10.52 -15.21 6.67
N VAL A 108 10.26 -15.53 5.41
CA VAL A 108 10.50 -14.61 4.28
C VAL A 108 9.59 -13.39 4.36
N SER A 109 8.29 -13.59 4.59
CA SER A 109 7.34 -12.48 4.66
C SER A 109 7.64 -11.58 5.87
N GLN A 110 7.97 -12.16 7.02
CA GLN A 110 8.39 -11.44 8.21
C GLN A 110 9.67 -10.64 7.95
N TYR A 111 10.71 -11.27 7.38
CA TYR A 111 11.96 -10.60 7.04
C TYR A 111 11.72 -9.39 6.11
N ILE A 112 10.88 -9.52 5.09
CA ILE A 112 10.55 -8.42 4.18
C ILE A 112 9.84 -7.28 4.93
N VAL A 113 8.89 -7.58 5.82
CA VAL A 113 8.22 -6.57 6.64
C VAL A 113 9.20 -5.83 7.54
N ASP A 114 10.09 -6.56 8.22
CA ASP A 114 11.11 -5.99 9.10
C ASP A 114 12.07 -5.10 8.30
N PHE A 115 12.53 -5.58 7.15
CA PHE A 115 13.39 -4.82 6.25
C PHE A 115 12.73 -3.52 5.76
N LEU A 116 11.43 -3.53 5.45
CA LEU A 116 10.67 -2.33 5.10
C LEU A 116 10.62 -1.32 6.25
N ASN A 117 10.44 -1.80 7.50
CA ASN A 117 10.48 -0.94 8.68
C ASN A 117 11.87 -0.34 8.89
N ASP A 118 12.94 -1.11 8.68
CA ASP A 118 14.33 -0.65 8.77
C ASP A 118 14.68 0.40 7.70
N LEU A 119 14.06 0.30 6.52
CA LEU A 119 14.11 1.34 5.49
C LEU A 119 13.34 2.61 5.88
N GLY A 120 12.60 2.61 6.98
CA GLY A 120 11.77 3.74 7.42
C GLY A 120 10.41 3.82 6.73
N ALA A 121 9.96 2.75 6.06
CA ALA A 121 8.58 2.68 5.60
C ALA A 121 7.63 2.53 6.79
N ARG A 122 6.49 3.25 6.73
CA ARG A 122 5.45 3.11 7.73
C ARG A 122 4.51 1.97 7.33
N THR A 123 4.59 0.85 8.04
CA THR A 123 3.82 -0.35 7.70
C THR A 123 2.55 -0.48 8.54
N SER A 124 1.49 -1.06 7.97
CA SER A 124 0.28 -1.42 8.72
C SER A 124 -0.40 -2.64 8.12
N PHE A 125 -0.92 -3.50 8.98
CA PHE A 125 -1.74 -4.64 8.58
C PHE A 125 -3.21 -4.25 8.54
N VAL A 126 -3.92 -4.64 7.47
CA VAL A 126 -5.34 -4.41 7.29
C VAL A 126 -6.00 -5.71 6.88
N SER A 127 -6.87 -6.22 7.73
CA SER A 127 -7.63 -7.44 7.48
C SER A 127 -9.10 -7.15 7.22
N SER A 128 -9.76 -8.10 6.56
CA SER A 128 -11.21 -8.13 6.39
C SER A 128 -11.68 -9.58 6.47
N ASN A 129 -12.84 -9.80 7.06
CA ASN A 129 -13.54 -11.08 6.98
C ASN A 129 -14.43 -11.15 5.73
N SER A 130 -14.60 -10.03 5.03
CA SER A 130 -15.58 -9.85 3.95
C SER A 130 -14.94 -9.69 2.57
N LEU A 131 -13.66 -9.32 2.51
CA LEU A 131 -12.89 -9.11 1.29
C LEU A 131 -11.70 -10.07 1.22
N PRO A 132 -11.47 -10.74 0.08
CA PRO A 132 -10.22 -11.47 -0.16
C PRO A 132 -9.00 -10.54 -0.06
N PRO A 133 -7.84 -11.02 0.41
CA PRO A 133 -6.62 -10.22 0.54
C PRO A 133 -6.19 -9.50 -0.74
N GLU A 134 -6.33 -10.14 -1.90
CA GLU A 134 -5.95 -9.58 -3.20
C GLU A 134 -6.83 -8.39 -3.57
N VAL A 135 -8.14 -8.50 -3.33
CA VAL A 135 -9.09 -7.41 -3.56
C VAL A 135 -8.89 -6.29 -2.54
N LEU A 136 -8.63 -6.66 -1.29
CA LEU A 136 -8.38 -5.71 -0.21
C LEU A 136 -7.09 -4.90 -0.45
N ALA A 137 -6.04 -5.53 -0.98
CA ALA A 137 -4.79 -4.86 -1.33
C ALA A 137 -5.04 -3.73 -2.35
N GLY A 138 -5.77 -4.00 -3.44
CA GLY A 138 -6.11 -2.94 -4.41
C GLY A 138 -6.87 -1.77 -3.75
N LEU A 139 -7.86 -2.09 -2.92
CA LEU A 139 -8.76 -1.11 -2.30
C LEU A 139 -8.11 -0.27 -1.20
N VAL A 140 -7.30 -0.86 -0.33
CA VAL A 140 -6.82 -0.19 0.91
C VAL A 140 -6.06 1.10 0.61
N ARG A 141 -5.41 1.19 -0.55
CA ARG A 141 -4.70 2.39 -1.01
C ARG A 141 -5.61 3.61 -1.11
N LEU A 142 -6.85 3.41 -1.55
CA LEU A 142 -7.86 4.47 -1.64
C LEU A 142 -8.38 4.95 -0.28
N PHE A 143 -8.12 4.19 0.79
CA PHE A 143 -8.63 4.47 2.12
C PHE A 143 -7.51 4.73 3.15
N ALA A 144 -6.27 4.93 2.68
CA ALA A 144 -5.09 5.09 3.54
C ALA A 144 -5.24 6.18 4.61
N VAL A 145 -5.87 7.32 4.29
CA VAL A 145 -6.13 8.40 5.26
C VAL A 145 -7.11 8.03 6.38
N GLY A 146 -7.91 6.97 6.18
CA GLY A 146 -8.86 6.47 7.18
C GLY A 146 -8.32 5.32 8.03
N MET A 147 -7.37 4.56 7.50
CA MET A 147 -6.74 3.43 8.19
C MET A 147 -6.13 3.88 9.54
N PRO A 148 -5.98 2.96 10.52
CA PRO A 148 -5.91 3.28 11.94
C PRO A 148 -5.03 4.48 12.32
N ARG A 149 -5.41 5.15 13.41
CA ARG A 149 -4.92 6.44 13.94
C ARG A 149 -3.40 6.60 14.10
N THR A 150 -2.59 5.58 13.85
CA THR A 150 -1.12 5.64 13.92
C THR A 150 -0.54 6.58 12.88
N PHE A 151 -1.20 6.78 11.74
CA PHE A 151 -0.76 7.76 10.75
C PHE A 151 -1.51 9.08 10.92
N LYS A 152 -0.87 10.03 11.60
CA LYS A 152 -1.34 11.42 11.62
C LYS A 152 -0.70 12.15 10.45
N PHE A 153 -1.54 12.65 9.56
CA PHE A 153 -1.15 13.51 8.46
C PHE A 153 -1.60 14.93 8.75
N ASP A 154 -0.85 15.91 8.26
CA ASP A 154 -1.35 17.26 8.14
C ASP A 154 -2.27 17.31 6.91
N ASP A 155 -3.51 17.74 7.10
CA ASP A 155 -4.53 17.70 6.07
C ASP A 155 -4.20 18.55 4.82
N ASN A 156 -3.36 19.59 4.98
CA ASN A 156 -3.06 20.55 3.92
C ASN A 156 -1.64 20.45 3.38
N SER A 157 -0.66 20.08 4.21
CA SER A 157 0.73 19.95 3.79
C SER A 157 1.14 18.52 3.41
N THR A 158 0.35 17.50 3.76
CA THR A 158 0.62 16.12 3.33
C THR A 158 -0.10 15.79 2.03
N VAL A 159 0.64 15.24 1.07
CA VAL A 159 0.12 14.71 -0.19
C VAL A 159 0.27 13.19 -0.21
N LEU A 160 -0.78 12.50 -0.60
CA LEU A 160 -0.72 11.07 -0.88
C LEU A 160 -0.66 10.82 -2.39
N VAL A 161 0.16 9.85 -2.77
CA VAL A 161 0.26 9.31 -4.13
C VAL A 161 -0.04 7.82 -4.04
N THR A 162 -1.03 7.30 -4.77
CA THR A 162 -1.16 5.84 -4.89
C THR A 162 -0.17 5.32 -5.91
N ALA A 163 0.43 4.15 -5.64
CA ALA A 163 1.25 3.44 -6.59
C ALA A 163 1.02 1.93 -6.51
N ASP A 164 1.42 1.23 -7.57
CA ASP A 164 1.47 -0.25 -7.57
C ASP A 164 2.78 -0.73 -6.91
N ALA A 165 2.75 -1.92 -6.31
CA ALA A 165 3.85 -2.49 -5.52
C ALA A 165 5.06 -2.91 -6.35
N ASP A 166 4.96 -2.85 -7.68
CA ASP A 166 5.97 -3.22 -8.65
C ASP A 166 6.39 -2.05 -9.56
N MET A 167 5.90 -0.84 -9.30
CA MET A 167 6.26 0.35 -10.07
C MET A 167 7.37 1.12 -9.36
N LEU A 168 8.58 1.05 -9.90
CA LEU A 168 9.74 1.80 -9.42
C LEU A 168 9.75 3.20 -10.06
N PRO A 169 9.55 4.28 -9.30
CA PRO A 169 9.49 5.62 -9.87
C PRO A 169 10.90 6.18 -10.13
N LEU A 170 11.03 7.00 -11.17
CA LEU A 170 12.28 7.69 -11.52
C LEU A 170 12.12 9.21 -11.54
N SER A 171 10.89 9.73 -11.57
CA SER A 171 10.60 11.17 -11.61
C SER A 171 9.47 11.55 -10.66
N ILE A 172 9.77 12.41 -9.67
CA ILE A 172 8.74 12.91 -8.74
C ILE A 172 7.71 13.78 -9.44
N ASP A 173 8.10 14.53 -10.47
CA ASP A 173 7.24 15.52 -11.10
C ASP A 173 6.10 14.89 -11.89
N GLU A 174 6.34 13.69 -12.43
CA GLU A 174 5.33 12.92 -13.13
C GLU A 174 4.27 12.37 -12.18
N HIS A 175 4.62 12.15 -10.91
CA HIS A 175 3.70 11.59 -9.93
C HIS A 175 3.02 12.60 -9.00
N THR A 176 3.54 13.83 -8.93
CA THR A 176 3.11 14.81 -7.92
C THR A 176 2.37 16.02 -8.50
N LEU A 177 1.68 16.74 -7.61
CA LEU A 177 1.04 18.04 -7.90
C LEU A 177 2.14 19.08 -8.17
N GLN A 178 2.04 19.76 -9.30
CA GLN A 178 3.02 20.72 -9.81
C GLN A 178 2.60 22.17 -9.58
N GLN A 179 1.30 22.44 -9.43
CA GLN A 179 0.77 23.79 -9.25
C GLN A 179 -0.08 23.91 -7.98
N PRO A 180 -0.16 25.09 -7.33
CA PRO A 180 -0.91 25.26 -6.08
C PRO A 180 -2.42 24.99 -6.24
N GLU A 181 -2.98 25.32 -7.41
CA GLU A 181 -4.38 25.12 -7.79
C GLU A 181 -4.73 23.66 -8.12
N GLU A 182 -3.72 22.81 -8.31
CA GLU A 182 -3.93 21.39 -8.56
C GLU A 182 -4.29 20.69 -7.26
N HIS A 183 -5.52 20.20 -7.18
CA HIS A 183 -6.00 19.45 -6.03
C HIS A 183 -5.96 17.95 -6.29
N LEU A 184 -5.98 17.55 -7.56
CA LEU A 184 -6.03 16.16 -8.00
C LEU A 184 -5.20 15.99 -9.28
N LYS A 185 -4.27 15.05 -9.28
CA LYS A 185 -3.59 14.57 -10.49
C LYS A 185 -3.93 13.10 -10.73
N VAL A 186 -4.27 12.78 -11.99
CA VAL A 186 -4.63 11.43 -12.43
C VAL A 186 -4.07 11.13 -13.81
N TYR A 187 -3.68 9.89 -14.05
CA TYR A 187 -3.31 9.43 -15.40
C TYR A 187 -4.53 9.08 -16.25
N GLY A 188 -4.51 9.56 -17.50
CA GLY A 188 -5.54 9.29 -18.48
C GLY A 188 -6.51 10.45 -18.68
N GLY A 189 -7.54 10.21 -19.49
CA GLY A 189 -8.47 11.24 -19.95
C GLY A 189 -9.67 11.46 -19.05
N ARG A 190 -10.28 12.64 -19.17
CA ARG A 190 -11.44 13.12 -18.39
C ARG A 190 -12.66 12.20 -18.37
N THR A 191 -12.89 11.44 -19.43
CA THR A 191 -14.11 10.64 -19.62
C THR A 191 -13.93 9.17 -19.31
N ARG A 192 -12.92 8.80 -18.51
CA ARG A 192 -12.69 7.39 -18.17
C ARG A 192 -13.62 6.91 -17.07
N THR A 193 -14.10 5.69 -17.23
CA THR A 193 -14.87 4.94 -16.23
C THR A 193 -13.97 4.19 -15.24
N ARG A 194 -12.67 4.10 -15.54
CA ARG A 194 -11.61 3.51 -14.70
C ARG A 194 -10.35 4.37 -14.80
N TYR A 195 -9.73 4.67 -13.68
CA TYR A 195 -8.41 5.30 -13.63
C TYR A 195 -7.44 4.34 -12.98
N ALA A 196 -6.27 4.18 -13.60
CA ALA A 196 -5.18 3.44 -13.00
C ALA A 196 -4.75 4.13 -11.70
N LEU A 197 -4.43 3.33 -10.68
CA LEU A 197 -4.03 3.82 -9.37
C LEU A 197 -2.52 3.97 -9.23
N ASN A 198 -1.77 3.94 -10.34
CA ASN A 198 -0.34 4.16 -10.33
C ASN A 198 0.05 5.61 -10.03
N THR A 199 -0.87 6.58 -10.21
CA THR A 199 -0.68 7.99 -9.83
C THR A 199 -2.02 8.69 -9.65
N LEU A 200 -2.72 8.34 -8.57
CA LEU A 200 -3.77 9.19 -8.02
C LEU A 200 -3.12 10.03 -6.92
N THR A 201 -3.06 11.35 -7.13
CA THR A 201 -2.35 12.24 -6.21
C THR A 201 -3.23 13.39 -5.74
N MET A 202 -3.29 13.60 -4.43
CA MET A 202 -3.99 14.74 -3.83
C MET A 202 -3.54 14.97 -2.38
N THR A 203 -3.88 16.13 -1.81
CA THR A 203 -3.71 16.35 -0.37
C THR A 203 -4.63 15.44 0.44
N THR A 204 -4.24 15.15 1.67
CA THR A 204 -5.01 14.31 2.61
C THR A 204 -6.41 14.87 2.88
N ALA A 205 -6.60 16.19 2.98
CA ALA A 205 -7.91 16.83 3.05
C ALA A 205 -8.82 16.48 1.85
N HIS A 206 -8.29 16.66 0.63
CA HIS A 206 -9.05 16.36 -0.59
C HIS A 206 -9.30 14.86 -0.73
N TRP A 207 -8.37 14.02 -0.27
CA TRP A 207 -8.54 12.57 -0.22
C TRP A 207 -9.72 12.17 0.67
N ARG A 208 -9.77 12.71 1.89
CA ARG A 208 -10.89 12.50 2.83
C ARG A 208 -12.21 12.93 2.22
N GLN A 209 -12.22 14.08 1.55
CA GLN A 209 -13.42 14.62 0.92
C GLN A 209 -13.89 13.75 -0.27
N LEU A 210 -12.99 13.41 -1.19
CA LEU A 210 -13.28 12.61 -2.38
C LEU A 210 -13.84 11.24 -2.00
N MET A 211 -13.18 10.58 -1.04
CA MET A 211 -13.54 9.23 -0.59
C MET A 211 -14.59 9.23 0.53
N GLY A 212 -14.99 10.40 1.05
CA GLY A 212 -15.98 10.54 2.11
C GLY A 212 -15.58 9.85 3.43
N ILE A 213 -14.29 9.73 3.72
CA ILE A 213 -13.74 8.89 4.80
C ILE A 213 -14.36 9.21 6.15
N ASP A 214 -14.40 10.49 6.52
CA ASP A 214 -14.87 10.92 7.84
C ASP A 214 -16.37 10.66 8.03
N LYS A 215 -17.14 10.72 6.94
CA LYS A 215 -18.58 10.43 6.95
C LYS A 215 -18.86 8.94 7.19
N TYR A 216 -17.97 8.06 6.74
CA TYR A 216 -18.21 6.62 6.74
C TYR A 216 -17.44 5.86 7.83
N GLY A 217 -16.48 6.50 8.51
CA GLY A 217 -15.71 5.87 9.58
C GLY A 217 -14.93 4.66 9.09
N ILE A 218 -14.09 4.85 8.07
CA ILE A 218 -13.31 3.78 7.47
C ILE A 218 -12.06 3.55 8.30
N ASP A 219 -11.97 2.45 9.03
CA ASP A 219 -10.87 2.14 9.97
C ASP A 219 -10.28 0.73 9.84
N ASN A 220 -10.86 -0.13 8.99
CA ASN A 220 -10.42 -1.49 8.70
C ASN A 220 -11.01 -1.98 7.37
N GLY A 221 -10.63 -3.20 6.95
CA GLY A 221 -11.10 -3.78 5.69
C GLY A 221 -12.61 -4.09 5.66
N ASP A 222 -13.22 -4.45 6.79
CA ASP A 222 -14.69 -4.65 6.84
C ASP A 222 -15.47 -3.32 6.73
N ALA A 223 -14.89 -2.20 7.17
CA ALA A 223 -15.44 -0.88 6.92
C ALA A 223 -15.37 -0.51 5.44
N ILE A 224 -14.28 -0.84 4.74
CA ILE A 224 -14.18 -0.71 3.28
C ILE A 224 -15.29 -1.52 2.60
N TYR A 225 -15.50 -2.78 3.01
CA TYR A 225 -16.58 -3.61 2.46
C TYR A 225 -17.96 -2.95 2.62
N ARG A 226 -18.28 -2.45 3.82
CA ARG A 226 -19.55 -1.75 4.07
C ARG A 226 -19.70 -0.48 3.23
N TYR A 227 -18.61 0.24 3.02
CA TYR A 227 -18.57 1.41 2.15
C TYR A 227 -18.89 1.03 0.70
N LEU A 228 -18.23 -0.01 0.17
CA LEU A 228 -18.47 -0.51 -1.18
C LEU A 228 -19.93 -0.97 -1.38
N ALA A 229 -20.49 -1.65 -0.38
CA ALA A 229 -21.88 -2.09 -0.42
C ALA A 229 -22.88 -0.92 -0.50
N LYS A 230 -22.55 0.23 0.09
CA LYS A 230 -23.35 1.46 -0.04
C LYS A 230 -23.17 2.12 -1.39
N GLU A 231 -21.95 2.14 -1.92
CA GLU A 231 -21.65 2.77 -3.21
C GLU A 231 -22.26 2.00 -4.39
N PHE A 232 -22.05 0.68 -4.45
CA PHE A 232 -22.45 -0.15 -5.60
C PHE A 232 -23.76 -0.92 -5.37
N GLY A 233 -24.21 -1.05 -4.12
CA GLY A 233 -25.23 -2.03 -3.76
C GLY A 233 -24.64 -3.43 -3.58
N LYS A 234 -25.18 -4.20 -2.62
CA LYS A 234 -24.59 -5.48 -2.20
C LYS A 234 -24.44 -6.50 -3.34
N LYS A 235 -25.46 -6.64 -4.20
CA LYS A 235 -25.46 -7.61 -5.31
C LYS A 235 -24.37 -7.28 -6.34
N ALA A 236 -24.36 -6.05 -6.85
CA ALA A 236 -23.38 -5.62 -7.84
C ALA A 236 -21.95 -5.66 -7.27
N MET A 237 -21.77 -5.28 -6.00
CA MET A 237 -20.47 -5.39 -5.34
C MET A 237 -19.98 -6.84 -5.26
N THR A 238 -20.82 -7.82 -4.91
CA THR A 238 -20.41 -9.24 -4.91
C THR A 238 -19.97 -9.71 -6.30
N GLU A 239 -20.69 -9.29 -7.36
CA GLU A 239 -20.30 -9.60 -8.74
C GLU A 239 -18.96 -8.97 -9.12
N LEU A 240 -18.68 -7.75 -8.64
CA LEU A 240 -17.40 -7.06 -8.89
C LEU A 240 -16.23 -7.67 -8.11
N ILE A 241 -16.46 -8.11 -6.86
CA ILE A 241 -15.42 -8.77 -6.04
C ILE A 241 -15.00 -10.11 -6.66
N ASN A 242 -15.94 -10.82 -7.26
CA ASN A 242 -15.69 -12.13 -7.87
C ASN A 242 -15.10 -12.04 -9.28
N ASP A 243 -14.85 -10.83 -9.80
CA ASP A 243 -14.37 -10.58 -11.15
C ASP A 243 -13.11 -9.70 -11.09
N PRO A 244 -11.91 -10.31 -10.96
CA PRO A 244 -10.66 -9.57 -10.80
C PRO A 244 -10.34 -8.69 -12.02
N ASP A 245 -10.80 -9.05 -13.23
CA ASP A 245 -10.60 -8.26 -14.46
C ASP A 245 -11.34 -6.92 -14.43
N LYS A 246 -12.32 -6.78 -13.52
CA LYS A 246 -13.04 -5.53 -13.35
C LYS A 246 -12.27 -4.49 -12.56
N LYS A 247 -11.20 -4.84 -11.82
CA LYS A 247 -10.38 -3.90 -11.03
C LYS A 247 -11.24 -2.91 -10.22
N LEU A 248 -11.88 -3.44 -9.18
CA LEU A 248 -12.91 -2.75 -8.40
C LEU A 248 -12.43 -1.39 -7.83
N ASP A 249 -11.17 -1.32 -7.43
CA ASP A 249 -10.50 -0.12 -6.96
C ASP A 249 -10.44 0.97 -8.05
N GLU A 250 -10.03 0.64 -9.28
CA GLU A 250 -10.02 1.56 -10.42
C GLU A 250 -11.44 2.04 -10.81
N ILE A 251 -12.44 1.15 -10.74
CA ILE A 251 -13.86 1.51 -10.97
C ILE A 251 -14.34 2.49 -9.91
N LEU A 252 -14.06 2.22 -8.63
CA LEU A 252 -14.44 3.10 -7.54
C LEU A 252 -13.79 4.47 -7.70
N ALA A 253 -12.48 4.52 -7.95
CA ALA A 253 -11.76 5.76 -8.21
C ALA A 253 -12.39 6.51 -9.39
N GLY A 254 -12.68 5.83 -10.50
CA GLY A 254 -13.34 6.43 -11.66
C GLY A 254 -14.65 7.10 -11.33
N ARG A 255 -15.54 6.44 -10.59
CA ARG A 255 -16.80 7.05 -10.17
C ARG A 255 -16.59 8.27 -9.27
N LYS A 256 -15.64 8.22 -8.34
CA LYS A 256 -15.37 9.34 -7.42
C LYS A 256 -14.76 10.53 -8.15
N ILE A 257 -13.79 10.28 -9.03
CA ILE A 257 -13.12 11.30 -9.84
C ILE A 257 -14.14 11.95 -10.79
N GLN A 258 -15.01 11.19 -11.44
CA GLN A 258 -16.07 11.75 -12.30
C GLN A 258 -16.95 12.75 -11.54
N ASN A 259 -17.48 12.34 -10.38
CA ASN A 259 -18.27 13.22 -9.52
C ASN A 259 -17.47 14.45 -9.05
N TRP A 260 -16.17 14.29 -8.81
CA TRP A 260 -15.30 15.40 -8.43
C TRP A 260 -15.11 16.40 -9.57
N VAL A 261 -14.85 15.89 -10.78
CA VAL A 261 -14.65 16.69 -12.00
C VAL A 261 -15.90 17.48 -12.37
N GLU A 262 -17.09 16.93 -12.14
CA GLU A 262 -18.35 17.65 -12.32
C GLU A 262 -18.46 18.88 -11.41
N LYS A 263 -17.84 18.84 -10.23
CA LYS A 263 -17.93 19.91 -9.22
C LYS A 263 -16.72 20.85 -9.18
N TYR A 264 -15.53 20.34 -9.46
CA TYR A 264 -14.24 21.02 -9.27
C TYR A 264 -13.30 20.81 -10.47
N GLY A 265 -13.84 20.65 -11.68
CA GLY A 265 -13.05 20.23 -12.85
C GLY A 265 -11.82 21.07 -13.18
N GLU A 266 -11.76 22.33 -12.76
CA GLU A 266 -10.60 23.22 -12.95
C GLU A 266 -9.42 22.89 -12.04
N THR A 267 -9.62 22.14 -10.96
CA THR A 267 -8.58 21.75 -10.00
C THR A 267 -7.99 20.36 -10.27
N VAL A 268 -8.38 19.74 -11.41
CA VAL A 268 -7.99 18.38 -11.79
C VAL A 268 -7.04 18.40 -12.97
N THR A 269 -5.82 17.90 -12.76
CA THR A 269 -4.83 17.69 -13.81
C THR A 269 -4.91 16.27 -14.35
N PHE A 270 -5.23 16.17 -15.63
CA PHE A 270 -5.20 14.93 -16.38
C PHE A 270 -3.85 14.78 -17.07
N ALA A 271 -2.98 13.94 -16.51
CA ALA A 271 -1.73 13.57 -17.13
C ALA A 271 -2.05 12.66 -18.33
N ASN A 272 -2.16 13.27 -19.51
CA ASN A 272 -2.40 12.59 -20.79
C ASN A 272 -1.10 12.15 -21.48
N LYS A 273 0.07 12.48 -20.89
CA LYS A 273 1.37 12.04 -21.39
C LYS A 273 1.45 10.53 -21.24
N LYS A 274 1.90 9.85 -22.30
CA LYS A 274 2.29 8.43 -22.20
C LYS A 274 3.54 8.41 -21.33
N ILE A 275 3.44 7.79 -20.16
CA ILE A 275 4.59 7.55 -19.27
C ILE A 275 5.65 6.81 -20.08
N ASN A 276 6.88 7.33 -20.10
CA ASN A 276 8.01 6.64 -20.66
C ASN A 276 8.49 5.62 -19.64
N GLN A 277 7.98 4.39 -19.74
CA GLN A 277 8.30 3.32 -18.80
C GLN A 277 8.87 2.10 -19.51
N ILE A 278 9.70 1.35 -18.78
CA ILE A 278 9.95 -0.06 -19.10
C ILE A 278 8.74 -0.86 -18.59
N THR A 279 8.15 -1.65 -19.48
CA THR A 279 7.00 -2.54 -19.17
C THR A 279 7.46 -3.97 -18.88
N ARG A 280 6.62 -4.77 -18.20
CA ARG A 280 6.89 -6.19 -17.92
C ARG A 280 7.29 -7.00 -19.16
N SER A 281 6.68 -6.74 -20.31
CA SER A 281 7.01 -7.44 -21.56
C SER A 281 8.44 -7.23 -22.03
N GLU A 282 9.05 -6.09 -21.71
CA GLU A 282 10.42 -5.76 -22.15
C GLU A 282 11.48 -6.54 -21.38
N TRP A 283 11.16 -7.10 -20.21
CA TRP A 283 12.11 -7.83 -19.38
C TRP A 283 12.55 -9.17 -19.95
N GLN A 284 11.80 -9.78 -20.86
CA GLN A 284 12.20 -11.06 -21.45
C GLN A 284 13.23 -10.86 -22.57
N GLU A 285 13.05 -9.84 -23.40
CA GLU A 285 13.79 -9.69 -24.67
C GLU A 285 14.90 -8.64 -24.62
N SER A 286 14.85 -7.69 -23.68
CA SER A 286 15.77 -6.54 -23.70
C SER A 286 17.14 -6.86 -23.11
N ASN A 287 18.20 -6.32 -23.71
CA ASN A 287 19.45 -6.05 -22.98
C ASN A 287 19.39 -4.60 -22.48
N PHE A 288 19.54 -4.41 -21.17
CA PHE A 288 19.52 -3.09 -20.54
C PHE A 288 20.90 -2.41 -20.53
N ASP A 289 21.93 -3.04 -21.07
CA ASP A 289 23.24 -2.40 -21.25
C ASP A 289 23.11 -1.16 -22.15
N GLY A 290 23.53 0.00 -21.64
CA GLY A 290 23.47 1.27 -22.37
C GLY A 290 22.08 1.93 -22.43
N TYR A 291 21.08 1.37 -21.73
CA TYR A 291 19.78 2.02 -21.56
C TYR A 291 19.94 3.35 -20.81
N LYS A 292 19.25 4.40 -21.24
CA LYS A 292 19.33 5.73 -20.60
C LYS A 292 18.16 5.91 -19.62
N ILE A 293 18.41 5.65 -18.34
CA ILE A 293 17.38 5.79 -17.28
C ILE A 293 16.84 7.22 -17.19
N SER A 294 17.65 8.24 -17.50
CA SER A 294 17.21 9.64 -17.45
C SER A 294 16.10 10.02 -18.45
N ALA A 295 15.75 9.14 -19.38
CA ALA A 295 14.63 9.34 -20.31
C ALA A 295 13.34 8.63 -19.86
N LEU A 296 13.39 7.87 -18.76
CA LEU A 296 12.28 7.11 -18.21
C LEU A 296 11.66 7.86 -17.03
N ASP A 297 10.35 7.74 -16.92
CA ASP A 297 9.56 8.24 -15.81
C ASP A 297 9.42 7.12 -14.73
N ASP A 298 9.28 5.86 -15.16
CA ASP A 298 8.99 4.70 -14.30
C ASP A 298 9.65 3.41 -14.83
N ILE A 299 9.74 2.38 -13.98
CA ILE A 299 10.06 0.99 -14.36
C ILE A 299 9.03 0.05 -13.72
N GLU A 300 8.28 -0.69 -14.54
CA GLU A 300 7.44 -1.81 -14.09
C GLU A 300 8.36 -3.02 -13.86
N LEU A 301 8.58 -3.38 -12.59
CA LEU A 301 9.46 -4.47 -12.19
C LEU A 301 8.82 -5.83 -12.55
N PRO A 302 9.62 -6.83 -12.98
CA PRO A 302 9.09 -8.12 -13.37
C PRO A 302 8.81 -8.96 -12.14
N GLU A 303 7.75 -9.76 -12.23
CA GLU A 303 7.54 -10.83 -11.27
C GLU A 303 8.73 -11.81 -11.35
N GLY A 304 9.30 -12.17 -10.19
CA GLY A 304 10.42 -13.12 -10.13
C GLY A 304 11.81 -12.52 -9.90
N LEU A 305 11.93 -11.25 -9.49
CA LEU A 305 13.23 -10.66 -9.14
C LEU A 305 13.96 -11.34 -7.98
N HIS A 306 13.29 -12.17 -7.18
CA HIS A 306 13.96 -13.04 -6.21
C HIS A 306 14.90 -14.05 -6.89
N ASN A 307 14.64 -14.44 -8.14
CA ASN A 307 15.50 -15.34 -8.91
C ASN A 307 16.85 -14.68 -9.25
N PRO A 308 18.01 -15.32 -8.96
CA PRO A 308 19.33 -14.74 -9.21
C PRO A 308 19.61 -14.30 -10.66
N GLN A 309 19.05 -14.99 -11.65
CA GLN A 309 19.26 -14.64 -13.06
C GLN A 309 18.52 -13.34 -13.42
N MET A 310 17.26 -13.22 -12.99
CA MET A 310 16.48 -12.00 -13.21
C MET A 310 17.04 -10.83 -12.39
N TRP A 311 17.51 -11.11 -11.16
CA TRP A 311 18.19 -10.12 -10.32
C TRP A 311 19.43 -9.53 -11.00
N LYS A 312 20.30 -10.38 -11.57
CA LYS A 312 21.49 -9.93 -12.30
C LYS A 312 21.14 -9.00 -13.46
N LYS A 313 20.02 -9.25 -14.15
CA LYS A 313 19.51 -8.39 -15.22
C LYS A 313 19.03 -7.05 -14.67
N ALA A 314 18.26 -7.05 -13.59
CA ALA A 314 17.79 -5.83 -12.95
C ALA A 314 18.92 -4.96 -12.39
N LEU A 315 20.00 -5.56 -11.88
CA LEU A 315 21.15 -4.82 -11.35
C LEU A 315 21.79 -3.86 -12.37
N VAL A 316 21.69 -4.13 -13.68
CA VAL A 316 22.17 -3.21 -14.73
C VAL A 316 21.43 -1.88 -14.68
N LEU A 317 20.12 -1.91 -14.42
CA LEU A 317 19.30 -0.72 -14.27
C LEU A 317 19.45 -0.13 -12.87
N LEU A 318 19.36 -0.94 -11.82
CA LEU A 318 19.40 -0.47 -10.43
C LEU A 318 20.68 0.33 -10.14
N ARG A 319 21.85 -0.09 -10.68
CA ARG A 319 23.14 0.62 -10.52
C ARG A 319 23.19 2.00 -11.17
N GLN A 320 22.25 2.31 -12.06
CA GLN A 320 22.11 3.66 -12.64
C GLN A 320 21.15 4.53 -11.82
N ILE A 321 20.38 3.95 -10.90
CA ILE A 321 19.39 4.63 -10.05
C ILE A 321 19.97 4.91 -8.67
N PHE A 322 20.63 3.91 -8.09
CA PHE A 322 21.07 3.89 -6.71
C PHE A 322 22.59 3.89 -6.58
N ASP A 323 23.08 4.44 -5.47
CA ASP A 323 24.49 4.38 -5.13
C ASP A 323 24.97 2.97 -4.71
N ASP A 324 26.28 2.79 -4.62
CA ASP A 324 26.88 1.50 -4.29
C ASP A 324 26.45 0.94 -2.92
N ASN A 325 26.13 1.80 -1.95
CA ASN A 325 25.70 1.36 -0.62
C ASN A 325 24.30 0.76 -0.68
N ILE A 326 23.37 1.42 -1.36
CA ILE A 326 22.01 0.91 -1.58
C ILE A 326 22.05 -0.34 -2.46
N ILE A 327 22.91 -0.39 -3.49
CA ILE A 327 23.09 -1.60 -4.29
C ILE A 327 23.61 -2.77 -3.47
N LYS A 328 24.55 -2.54 -2.55
CA LYS A 328 25.01 -3.59 -1.63
C LYS A 328 23.86 -4.07 -0.75
N LEU A 329 23.14 -3.14 -0.11
CA LEU A 329 21.99 -3.44 0.74
C LEU A 329 20.92 -4.28 0.00
N LEU A 330 20.60 -3.93 -1.25
CA LEU A 330 19.67 -4.66 -2.09
C LEU A 330 20.16 -6.07 -2.46
N ASN A 331 21.46 -6.25 -2.70
CA ASN A 331 22.03 -7.57 -2.92
C ASN A 331 21.97 -8.44 -1.66
N ASP A 332 22.30 -7.87 -0.50
CA ASP A 332 22.24 -8.57 0.79
C ASP A 332 20.79 -9.01 1.09
N TYR A 333 19.81 -8.13 0.85
CA TYR A 333 18.38 -8.44 0.91
C TYR A 333 17.98 -9.59 -0.01
N GLN A 334 18.38 -9.55 -1.28
CA GLN A 334 18.02 -10.59 -2.24
C GLN A 334 18.64 -11.96 -1.90
N GLN A 335 19.88 -11.97 -1.39
CA GLN A 335 20.54 -13.18 -0.93
C GLN A 335 19.84 -13.75 0.30
N GLU A 336 19.47 -12.92 1.27
CA GLU A 336 18.82 -13.39 2.49
C GLU A 336 17.42 -13.95 2.20
N VAL A 337 16.62 -13.29 1.36
CA VAL A 337 15.34 -13.85 0.91
C VAL A 337 15.55 -15.23 0.26
N ASN A 338 16.56 -15.39 -0.59
CA ASN A 338 16.85 -16.68 -1.20
C ASN A 338 17.27 -17.73 -0.16
N ASN A 339 18.13 -17.39 0.80
CA ASN A 339 18.52 -18.31 1.87
C ASN A 339 17.28 -18.81 2.63
N LEU A 340 16.40 -17.89 3.03
CA LEU A 340 15.17 -18.20 3.75
C LEU A 340 14.18 -19.05 2.93
N LEU A 341 14.16 -18.90 1.60
CA LEU A 341 13.33 -19.73 0.72
C LEU A 341 13.81 -21.19 0.66
N HIS A 342 15.12 -21.44 0.72
CA HIS A 342 15.72 -22.77 0.58
C HIS A 342 15.97 -23.48 1.92
N GLN A 343 15.88 -22.77 3.06
CA GLN A 343 15.97 -23.37 4.40
C GLN A 343 14.79 -24.31 4.75
N LYS A 344 13.72 -24.36 3.93
CA LYS A 344 12.60 -25.29 4.12
C LYS A 344 12.90 -26.74 3.73
N ASP A 345 14.05 -27.01 3.13
CA ASP A 345 14.39 -28.35 2.62
C ASP A 345 15.20 -29.22 3.60
N GLU A 346 15.42 -28.78 4.86
CA GLU A 346 16.29 -29.47 5.84
C GLU A 346 15.63 -29.86 7.18
N GLU A 347 14.32 -29.69 7.36
CA GLU A 347 13.54 -30.25 8.50
C GLU A 347 12.53 -31.30 8.03
#